data_AF-A4AQ44-F1
#
_entry.id   AF-A4AQ44-F1
#
_cell.length_a   1.000
_cell.length_b   1.000
_cell.length_c   1.000
_cell.angle_alpha   90.00
_cell.angle_beta   90.00
_cell.angle_gamma   90.00
#
_symmetry.space_group_name_H-M   'P 1'
#
loop_
_entity.id
_entity.type
_entity.pdbx_description
1 polymer ?
#
loop_
_entity_poly.entity_id
_entity_poly.type
_entity_poly.pdbx_seq_one_letter_code
_entity_poly.pdbx_strand_id
1 'polypeptide(L)'
;MSILPEDKEEKTMQVSVASENAEAIGGVLIAFFAALMAISQMVNGELEEEMMIAHNKVVHYSSWYQSKSIKESLKEGELNYLETLLSAGIVTQENQEIVKTRIRETSDKIAKYGAEKTELMLGSANIPKENWTQDLDGKMGVIVGVREWEVLADEYDVATKKFDIGMLFFQISIVLGAVCIIIYDNPKLQRMFIKLMVVFGTIGLIMSIYGYILAP
;
A
#
# COMPACT_ATOMS: atom_id res chain seq x y z
N MET A 1 48.19 -61.39 -13.86
CA MET A 1 46.78 -60.97 -14.00
C MET A 1 46.34 -60.35 -12.68
N SER A 2 46.53 -59.03 -12.53
CA SER A 2 45.99 -58.25 -11.42
C SER A 2 45.22 -57.09 -12.02
N ILE A 3 43.90 -57.22 -12.05
CA ILE A 3 42.99 -56.14 -12.44
C ILE A 3 42.81 -55.31 -11.17
N LEU A 4 43.54 -54.20 -11.07
CA LEU A 4 43.43 -53.25 -9.96
C LEU A 4 42.17 -52.37 -10.12
N PRO A 5 41.63 -51.82 -9.01
CA PRO A 5 40.33 -51.17 -8.96
C PRO A 5 40.39 -49.67 -9.33
N GLU A 6 40.99 -49.31 -10.47
CA GLU A 6 41.10 -47.90 -10.90
C GLU A 6 39.73 -47.21 -11.05
N ASP A 7 38.72 -47.94 -11.53
CA ASP A 7 37.39 -47.40 -11.84
C ASP A 7 36.57 -46.99 -10.59
N LYS A 8 36.91 -47.51 -9.39
CA LYS A 8 36.25 -47.12 -8.14
C LYS A 8 36.84 -45.85 -7.54
N GLU A 9 38.17 -45.73 -7.52
CA GLU A 9 38.85 -44.54 -6.99
C GLU A 9 38.55 -43.30 -7.83
N GLU A 10 38.56 -43.44 -9.16
CA GLU A 10 38.25 -42.34 -10.09
C GLU A 10 36.80 -41.85 -9.92
N LYS A 11 35.86 -42.76 -9.70
CA LYS A 11 34.45 -42.45 -9.46
C LYS A 11 34.20 -41.80 -8.09
N THR A 12 34.90 -42.23 -7.04
CA THR A 12 34.81 -41.56 -5.72
C THR A 12 35.47 -40.18 -5.72
N MET A 13 36.59 -40.01 -6.44
CA MET A 13 37.25 -38.69 -6.58
C MET A 13 36.38 -37.70 -7.38
N GLN A 14 35.76 -38.13 -8.49
CA GLN A 14 34.87 -37.28 -9.27
C GLN A 14 33.61 -36.84 -8.50
N VAL A 15 33.07 -37.70 -7.64
CA VAL A 15 31.89 -37.36 -6.81
C VAL A 15 32.26 -36.37 -5.70
N SER A 16 33.44 -36.52 -5.08
CA SER A 16 33.91 -35.61 -4.02
C SER A 16 34.10 -34.18 -4.53
N VAL A 17 34.80 -34.00 -5.65
CA VAL A 17 35.09 -32.66 -6.23
C VAL A 17 33.83 -32.00 -6.78
N ALA A 18 32.88 -32.77 -7.31
CA ALA A 18 31.60 -32.23 -7.76
C ALA A 18 30.72 -31.73 -6.60
N SER A 19 30.78 -32.39 -5.44
CA SER A 19 30.04 -31.97 -4.23
C SER A 19 30.65 -30.72 -3.60
N GLU A 20 31.97 -30.64 -3.49
CA GLU A 20 32.69 -29.48 -2.94
C GLU A 20 32.43 -28.20 -3.76
N ASN A 21 32.41 -28.31 -5.09
CA ASN A 21 32.05 -27.19 -5.97
C ASN A 21 30.58 -26.78 -5.86
N ALA A 22 29.66 -27.74 -5.68
CA ALA A 22 28.23 -27.47 -5.51
C ALA A 22 27.94 -26.74 -4.19
N GLU A 23 28.67 -27.09 -3.13
CA GLU A 23 28.61 -26.43 -1.82
C GLU A 23 29.07 -24.97 -1.90
N ALA A 24 30.22 -24.72 -2.55
CA ALA A 24 30.74 -23.36 -2.74
C ALA A 24 29.77 -22.48 -3.55
N ILE A 25 29.23 -23.01 -4.66
CA ILE A 25 28.25 -22.30 -5.49
C ILE A 25 26.95 -22.05 -4.72
N GLY A 26 26.44 -23.05 -4.00
CA GLY A 26 25.23 -22.92 -3.19
C GLY A 26 25.38 -21.84 -2.12
N GLY A 27 26.50 -21.83 -1.38
CA GLY A 27 26.79 -20.82 -0.37
C GLY A 27 26.85 -19.39 -0.92
N VAL A 28 27.53 -19.20 -2.07
CA VAL A 28 27.60 -17.89 -2.74
C VAL A 28 26.22 -17.43 -3.22
N LEU A 29 25.41 -18.33 -3.80
CA LEU A 29 24.06 -18.00 -4.24
C LEU A 29 23.13 -17.66 -3.08
N ILE A 30 23.24 -18.35 -1.94
CA ILE A 30 22.52 -17.98 -0.71
C ILE A 30 22.88 -16.56 -0.30
N ALA A 31 24.17 -16.25 -0.18
CA ALA A 31 24.62 -14.92 0.24
C ALA A 31 24.14 -13.83 -0.73
N PHE A 32 24.18 -14.10 -2.03
CA PHE A 32 23.71 -13.20 -3.07
C PHE A 32 22.20 -12.94 -2.99
N PHE A 33 21.37 -13.98 -2.93
CA PHE A 33 19.92 -13.82 -2.83
C PHE A 33 19.47 -13.26 -1.48
N ALA A 34 20.20 -13.54 -0.40
CA ALA A 34 19.96 -12.92 0.90
C ALA A 34 20.22 -11.41 0.86
N ALA A 35 21.29 -10.97 0.18
CA ALA A 35 21.56 -9.55 -0.01
C ALA A 35 20.46 -8.86 -0.84
N LEU A 36 19.99 -9.49 -1.93
CA LEU A 36 18.86 -8.96 -2.71
C LEU A 36 17.56 -8.90 -1.90
N MET A 37 17.28 -9.94 -1.12
CA MET A 37 16.13 -9.97 -0.22
C MET A 37 16.18 -8.83 0.80
N ALA A 38 17.34 -8.56 1.40
CA ALA A 38 17.50 -7.48 2.37
C ALA A 38 17.26 -6.10 1.74
N ILE A 39 17.72 -5.89 0.50
CA ILE A 39 17.45 -4.65 -0.26
C ILE A 39 15.94 -4.53 -0.53
N SER A 40 15.31 -5.58 -1.03
CA SER A 40 13.86 -5.59 -1.29
C SER A 40 13.04 -5.35 -0.02
N GLN A 41 13.46 -5.89 1.13
CA GLN A 41 12.83 -5.66 2.43
C GLN A 41 12.90 -4.20 2.85
N MET A 42 14.06 -3.56 2.69
CA MET A 42 14.24 -2.16 3.03
C MET A 42 13.31 -1.27 2.19
N VAL A 43 13.28 -1.47 0.87
CA VAL A 43 12.42 -0.70 -0.04
C VAL A 43 10.94 -0.95 0.25
N ASN A 44 10.54 -2.20 0.46
CA ASN A 44 9.16 -2.52 0.80
C ASN A 44 8.71 -1.85 2.12
N GLY A 45 9.59 -1.80 3.12
CA GLY A 45 9.30 -1.15 4.40
C GLY A 45 9.00 0.35 4.26
N GLU A 46 9.73 1.06 3.40
CA GLU A 46 9.44 2.48 3.11
C GLU A 46 8.07 2.64 2.41
N LEU A 47 7.74 1.78 1.46
CA LEU A 47 6.45 1.80 0.78
C LEU A 47 5.28 1.46 1.71
N GLU A 48 5.45 0.52 2.63
CA GLU A 48 4.46 0.19 3.66
C GLU A 48 4.21 1.36 4.62
N GLU A 49 5.25 2.12 4.97
CA GLU A 49 5.12 3.32 5.79
C GLU A 49 4.29 4.40 5.06
N GLU A 50 4.62 4.69 3.80
CA GLU A 50 3.87 5.66 2.98
C GLU A 50 2.42 5.22 2.74
N MET A 51 2.19 3.92 2.48
CA MET A 51 0.85 3.33 2.41
C MET A 51 0.05 3.59 3.70
N MET A 52 0.68 3.35 4.86
CA MET A 52 0.04 3.56 6.15
C MET A 52 -0.29 5.04 6.38
N ILE A 53 0.61 5.95 5.98
CA ILE A 53 0.36 7.40 6.03
C ILE A 53 -0.84 7.76 5.14
N ALA A 54 -0.87 7.29 3.89
CA ALA A 54 -1.98 7.52 2.98
C ALA A 54 -3.31 7.00 3.54
N HIS A 55 -3.33 5.77 4.08
CA HIS A 55 -4.51 5.19 4.72
C HIS A 55 -4.95 6.00 5.95
N ASN A 56 -4.01 6.49 6.76
CA ASN A 56 -4.31 7.37 7.89
C ASN A 56 -4.96 8.68 7.41
N LYS A 57 -4.47 9.26 6.31
CA LYS A 57 -5.07 10.45 5.69
C LYS A 57 -6.49 10.17 5.19
N VAL A 58 -6.75 9.03 4.54
CA VAL A 58 -8.11 8.60 4.15
C VAL A 58 -9.03 8.60 5.37
N VAL A 59 -8.62 7.95 6.47
CA VAL A 59 -9.41 7.87 7.71
C VAL A 59 -9.65 9.26 8.31
N HIS A 60 -8.60 10.08 8.43
CA HIS A 60 -8.68 11.41 9.00
C HIS A 60 -9.63 12.32 8.19
N TYR A 61 -9.47 12.35 6.86
CA TYR A 61 -10.28 13.21 5.99
C TYR A 61 -11.72 12.69 5.86
N SER A 62 -11.92 11.37 5.90
CA SER A 62 -13.26 10.76 5.99
C SER A 62 -13.97 11.13 7.29
N SER A 63 -13.25 11.09 8.42
CA SER A 63 -13.78 11.54 9.71
C SER A 63 -14.15 13.03 9.70
N TRP A 64 -13.30 13.85 9.07
CA TRP A 64 -13.59 15.27 8.88
C TRP A 64 -14.86 15.48 8.03
N TYR A 65 -14.97 14.79 6.89
CA TYR A 65 -16.17 14.79 6.05
C TYR A 65 -17.43 14.38 6.84
N GLN A 66 -17.34 13.30 7.63
CA GLN A 66 -18.45 12.82 8.46
C GLN A 66 -18.87 13.86 9.50
N SER A 67 -17.91 14.52 10.15
CA SER A 67 -18.19 15.62 11.08
C SER A 67 -18.96 16.76 10.41
N LYS A 68 -18.58 17.13 9.18
CA LYS A 68 -19.30 18.14 8.39
C LYS A 68 -20.70 17.67 8.01
N SER A 69 -20.85 16.42 7.60
CA SER A 69 -22.16 15.82 7.29
C SER A 69 -23.10 15.84 8.50
N ILE A 70 -22.61 15.54 9.70
CA ILE A 70 -23.42 15.62 10.93
C ILE A 70 -23.87 17.07 11.18
N LYS A 71 -22.96 18.05 11.04
CA LYS A 71 -23.30 19.47 11.22
C LYS A 71 -24.33 19.97 10.22
N GLU A 72 -24.23 19.53 8.97
CA GLU A 72 -25.21 19.81 7.92
C GLU A 72 -26.58 19.22 8.26
N SER A 73 -26.67 17.91 8.57
CA SER A 73 -27.95 17.28 8.94
C SER A 73 -28.60 17.92 10.17
N LEU A 74 -27.81 18.36 11.15
CA LEU A 74 -28.34 19.14 12.28
C LEU A 74 -28.95 20.48 11.84
N LYS A 75 -28.33 21.14 10.85
CA LYS A 75 -28.85 22.41 10.30
C LYS A 75 -30.06 22.20 9.40
N GLU A 76 -30.11 21.11 8.64
CA GLU A 76 -31.32 20.71 7.90
C GLU A 76 -32.49 20.45 8.86
N GLY A 77 -32.22 19.81 10.00
CA GLY A 77 -33.20 19.65 11.08
C GLY A 77 -33.68 20.99 11.65
N GLU A 78 -32.77 21.92 11.96
CA GLU A 78 -33.10 23.27 12.42
C GLU A 78 -33.94 24.02 11.38
N LEU A 79 -33.58 23.93 10.09
CA LEU A 79 -34.29 24.56 8.99
C LEU A 79 -35.72 24.03 8.88
N ASN A 80 -35.89 22.71 8.81
CA ASN A 80 -37.20 22.05 8.72
C ASN A 80 -38.10 22.43 9.89
N TYR A 81 -37.53 22.52 11.10
CA TYR A 81 -38.26 22.95 12.29
C TYR A 81 -38.74 24.40 12.18
N LEU A 82 -37.86 25.33 11.78
CA LEU A 82 -38.19 26.75 11.61
C LEU A 82 -39.24 26.98 10.51
N GLU A 83 -39.14 26.27 9.39
CA GLU A 83 -40.11 26.31 8.30
C GLU A 83 -41.47 25.76 8.73
N THR A 84 -41.48 24.68 9.52
CA THR A 84 -42.71 24.12 10.09
C THR A 84 -43.38 25.11 11.06
N LEU A 85 -42.61 25.78 11.92
CA LEU A 85 -43.15 26.80 12.84
C LEU A 85 -43.78 27.98 12.09
N LEU A 86 -43.12 28.43 11.02
CA LEU A 86 -43.61 29.54 10.20
C LEU A 86 -44.87 29.16 9.43
N SER A 87 -44.90 27.97 8.81
CA SER A 87 -46.04 27.48 8.03
C SER A 87 -47.25 27.09 8.89
N ALA A 88 -47.04 26.61 10.11
CA ALA A 88 -48.10 26.30 11.06
C ALA A 88 -48.74 27.57 11.67
N GLY A 89 -48.22 28.76 11.38
CA GLY A 89 -48.75 30.03 11.91
C GLY A 89 -48.54 30.21 13.42
N ILE A 90 -47.64 29.43 14.03
CA ILE A 90 -47.33 29.48 15.47
C ILE A 90 -46.55 30.75 15.81
N VAL A 91 -45.78 31.27 14.84
CA VAL A 91 -44.96 32.48 14.99
C VAL A 91 -45.82 33.74 14.82
N THR A 92 -45.80 34.62 15.83
CA THR A 92 -46.49 35.92 15.80
C THR A 92 -45.98 36.80 14.66
N GLN A 93 -46.83 37.64 14.07
CA GLN A 93 -46.46 38.50 12.93
C GLN A 93 -45.21 39.35 13.17
N GLU A 94 -45.03 39.86 14.39
CA GLU A 94 -43.85 40.64 14.81
C GLU A 94 -42.54 39.83 14.70
N ASN A 95 -42.57 38.53 14.97
CA ASN A 95 -41.39 37.67 15.00
C ASN A 95 -41.13 36.93 13.68
N GLN A 96 -42.01 37.05 12.69
CA GLN A 96 -41.87 36.34 11.41
C GLN A 96 -40.60 36.75 10.64
N GLU A 97 -40.24 38.02 10.65
CA GLU A 97 -39.03 38.50 9.97
C GLU A 97 -37.74 37.98 10.64
N ILE A 98 -37.75 37.82 11.97
CA ILE A 98 -36.64 37.21 12.72
C ILE A 98 -36.48 35.74 12.30
N VAL A 99 -37.59 34.99 12.24
CA VAL A 99 -37.58 33.58 11.84
C VAL A 99 -37.15 33.41 10.38
N LYS A 100 -37.63 34.25 9.45
CA LYS A 100 -37.18 34.23 8.04
C LYS A 100 -35.69 34.52 7.88
N THR A 101 -35.17 35.46 8.67
CA THR A 101 -33.72 35.75 8.69
C THR A 101 -32.94 34.51 9.15
N ARG A 102 -33.41 33.85 10.22
CA ARG A 102 -32.78 32.63 10.73
C ARG A 102 -32.83 31.46 9.74
N ILE A 103 -33.93 31.32 9.01
CA ILE A 103 -34.09 30.35 7.92
C ILE A 103 -33.01 30.59 6.85
N ARG A 104 -32.83 31.85 6.41
CA ARG A 104 -31.80 32.20 5.42
C ARG A 104 -30.39 31.87 5.93
N GLU A 105 -30.04 32.32 7.13
CA GLU A 105 -28.74 32.02 7.75
C GLU A 105 -28.46 30.52 7.87
N THR A 106 -29.50 29.74 8.16
CA THR A 106 -29.39 28.28 8.32
C THR A 106 -29.19 27.62 6.95
N SER A 107 -29.93 28.07 5.93
CA SER A 107 -29.75 27.63 4.54
C SER A 107 -28.34 27.94 4.02
N ASP A 108 -27.81 29.14 4.27
CA ASP A 108 -26.45 29.52 3.88
C ASP A 108 -25.39 28.62 4.53
N LYS A 109 -25.60 28.23 5.81
CA LYS A 109 -24.71 27.31 6.52
C LYS A 109 -24.77 25.88 5.96
N ILE A 110 -25.95 25.40 5.57
CA ILE A 110 -26.11 24.10 4.91
C ILE A 110 -25.33 24.11 3.59
N ALA A 111 -25.52 25.12 2.76
CA ALA A 111 -24.81 25.27 1.49
C ALA A 111 -23.29 25.31 1.69
N LYS A 112 -22.81 26.04 2.71
CA LYS A 112 -21.40 26.06 3.10
C LYS A 112 -20.89 24.66 3.44
N TYR A 113 -21.58 23.92 4.32
CA TYR A 113 -21.14 22.56 4.69
C TYR A 113 -21.15 21.60 3.49
N GLY A 114 -22.12 21.74 2.58
CA GLY A 114 -22.15 20.98 1.31
C GLY A 114 -20.91 21.23 0.44
N ALA A 115 -20.51 22.49 0.29
CA ALA A 115 -19.31 22.86 -0.46
C ALA A 115 -18.02 22.35 0.22
N GLU A 116 -17.91 22.51 1.54
CA GLU A 116 -16.77 22.02 2.33
C GLU A 116 -16.60 20.50 2.20
N LYS A 117 -17.70 19.74 2.31
CA LYS A 117 -17.69 18.29 2.08
C LYS A 117 -17.20 17.91 0.69
N THR A 118 -17.63 18.66 -0.34
CA THR A 118 -17.25 18.39 -1.73
C THR A 118 -15.75 18.56 -1.92
N GLU A 119 -15.18 19.62 -1.35
CA GLU A 119 -13.74 19.87 -1.34
C GLU A 119 -12.97 18.76 -0.58
N LEU A 120 -13.46 18.28 0.56
CA LEU A 120 -12.82 17.18 1.29
C LEU A 120 -12.85 15.85 0.52
N MET A 121 -13.91 15.60 -0.25
CA MET A 121 -14.07 14.35 -1.00
C MET A 121 -13.21 14.33 -2.26
N LEU A 122 -13.21 15.44 -3.02
CA LEU A 122 -12.59 15.52 -4.34
C LEU A 122 -11.19 16.14 -4.31
N GLY A 123 -10.87 16.92 -3.29
CA GLY A 123 -9.65 17.71 -3.22
C GLY A 123 -9.79 19.06 -3.93
N SER A 124 -9.06 20.06 -3.44
CA SER A 124 -9.08 21.42 -3.98
C SER A 124 -8.59 21.49 -5.44
N ALA A 125 -7.70 20.58 -5.84
CA ALA A 125 -7.17 20.52 -7.21
C ALA A 125 -8.23 20.13 -8.25
N ASN A 126 -9.27 19.40 -7.83
CA ASN A 126 -10.32 18.87 -8.69
C ASN A 126 -11.60 19.74 -8.70
N ILE A 127 -11.56 20.89 -8.02
CA ILE A 127 -12.67 21.85 -7.98
C ILE A 127 -12.22 23.26 -8.42
N PRO A 128 -13.11 24.09 -9.01
CA PRO A 128 -12.79 25.47 -9.37
C PRO A 128 -12.37 26.30 -8.15
N LYS A 129 -11.46 27.26 -8.33
CA LYS A 129 -10.94 28.11 -7.24
C LYS A 129 -12.01 28.91 -6.54
N GLU A 130 -13.07 29.26 -7.27
CA GLU A 130 -14.23 29.99 -6.79
C GLU A 130 -15.03 29.17 -5.76
N ASN A 131 -14.87 27.84 -5.78
CA ASN A 131 -15.53 26.90 -4.90
C ASN A 131 -14.62 26.40 -3.77
N TRP A 132 -13.43 26.98 -3.60
CA TRP A 132 -12.60 26.70 -2.43
C TRP A 132 -13.23 27.34 -1.21
N THR A 133 -13.53 26.52 -0.22
CA THR A 133 -14.31 26.95 0.95
C THR A 133 -13.58 26.76 2.26
N GLN A 134 -12.49 25.99 2.25
CA GLN A 134 -11.74 25.66 3.45
C GLN A 134 -10.28 26.04 3.35
N ASP A 135 -9.78 26.61 4.43
CA ASP A 135 -8.36 26.76 4.68
C ASP A 135 -7.84 25.56 5.47
N LEU A 136 -6.66 25.09 5.07
CA LEU A 136 -5.86 24.17 5.86
C LEU A 136 -4.60 24.92 6.27
N ASP A 137 -4.41 25.14 7.57
CA ASP A 137 -3.30 25.92 8.15
C ASP A 137 -3.15 27.33 7.51
N GLY A 138 -4.28 27.99 7.25
CA GLY A 138 -4.32 29.33 6.66
C GLY A 138 -4.05 29.39 5.15
N LYS A 139 -3.98 28.24 4.46
CA LYS A 139 -3.86 28.16 3.00
C LYS A 139 -5.10 27.55 2.38
N MET A 140 -5.70 28.27 1.43
CA MET A 140 -6.78 27.76 0.59
C MET A 140 -6.19 26.92 -0.55
N GLY A 141 -6.92 25.90 -0.99
CA GLY A 141 -6.55 25.19 -2.21
C GLY A 141 -5.52 24.07 -2.04
N VAL A 142 -5.22 23.68 -0.80
CA VAL A 142 -4.19 22.68 -0.48
C VAL A 142 -4.76 21.35 0.00
N ILE A 143 -6.09 21.21 0.04
CA ILE A 143 -6.76 20.00 0.53
C ILE A 143 -6.62 18.92 -0.55
N VAL A 144 -5.99 17.81 -0.20
CA VAL A 144 -5.99 16.59 -1.01
C VAL A 144 -7.21 15.77 -0.64
N GLY A 145 -7.99 15.38 -1.64
CA GLY A 145 -9.27 14.71 -1.44
C GLY A 145 -9.14 13.30 -0.85
N VAL A 146 -10.18 12.83 -0.16
CA VAL A 146 -10.26 11.44 0.31
C VAL A 146 -10.01 10.46 -0.83
N ARG A 147 -10.62 10.69 -2.01
CA ARG A 147 -10.45 9.82 -3.18
C ARG A 147 -9.03 9.78 -3.70
N GLU A 148 -8.31 10.89 -3.63
CA GLU A 148 -6.91 10.96 -4.07
C GLU A 148 -6.02 10.13 -3.13
N TRP A 149 -6.25 10.24 -1.82
CA TRP A 149 -5.56 9.40 -0.83
C TRP A 149 -5.92 7.92 -0.94
N GLU A 150 -7.16 7.58 -1.28
CA GLU A 150 -7.59 6.19 -1.52
C GLU A 150 -6.86 5.57 -2.70
N VAL A 151 -6.77 6.29 -3.82
CA VAL A 151 -6.03 5.83 -5.00
C VAL A 151 -4.55 5.65 -4.67
N LEU A 152 -3.94 6.63 -4.00
CA LEU A 152 -2.53 6.54 -3.62
C LEU A 152 -2.24 5.37 -2.67
N ALA A 153 -3.13 5.13 -1.70
CA ALA A 153 -3.01 3.98 -0.79
C ALA A 153 -3.12 2.64 -1.52
N ASP A 154 -4.02 2.53 -2.51
CA ASP A 154 -4.17 1.32 -3.33
C ASP A 154 -2.95 1.10 -4.23
N GLU A 155 -2.39 2.16 -4.83
CA GLU A 155 -1.16 2.08 -5.63
C GLU A 155 0.02 1.55 -4.79
N TYR A 156 0.21 2.06 -3.58
CA TYR A 156 1.22 1.52 -2.66
C TYR A 156 0.94 0.07 -2.25
N ASP A 157 -0.31 -0.29 -1.92
CA ASP A 157 -0.69 -1.67 -1.56
C ASP A 157 -0.43 -2.67 -2.71
N VAL A 158 -0.67 -2.27 -3.96
CA VAL A 158 -0.34 -3.12 -5.10
C VAL A 158 1.17 -3.26 -5.25
N ALA A 159 1.95 -2.19 -5.07
CA ALA A 159 3.40 -2.22 -5.15
C ALA A 159 4.03 -3.12 -4.06
N THR A 160 3.61 -2.95 -2.80
CA THR A 160 4.11 -3.74 -1.66
C THR A 160 3.82 -5.24 -1.82
N LYS A 161 2.62 -5.59 -2.29
CA LYS A 161 2.27 -6.99 -2.61
C LYS A 161 3.23 -7.64 -3.62
N LYS A 162 3.80 -6.88 -4.57
CA LYS A 162 4.78 -7.43 -5.52
C LYS A 162 6.12 -7.68 -4.86
N PHE A 163 6.54 -6.82 -3.95
CA PHE A 163 7.73 -7.03 -3.13
C PHE A 163 7.57 -8.24 -2.21
N ASP A 164 6.44 -8.40 -1.54
CA ASP A 164 6.14 -9.57 -0.69
C ASP A 164 6.30 -10.89 -1.45
N ILE A 165 5.73 -10.96 -2.65
CA ILE A 165 5.89 -12.13 -3.53
C ILE A 165 7.36 -12.31 -3.92
N GLY A 166 8.07 -11.22 -4.22
CA GLY A 166 9.51 -11.26 -4.51
C GLY A 166 10.34 -11.83 -3.35
N MET A 167 10.05 -11.38 -2.12
CA MET A 167 10.68 -11.86 -0.89
C MET A 167 10.41 -13.34 -0.65
N LEU A 168 9.17 -13.80 -0.86
CA LEU A 168 8.82 -15.22 -0.77
C LEU A 168 9.69 -16.07 -1.71
N PHE A 169 9.89 -15.62 -2.96
CA PHE A 169 10.72 -16.33 -3.92
C PHE A 169 12.21 -16.33 -3.55
N PHE A 170 12.73 -15.24 -2.98
CA PHE A 170 14.08 -15.23 -2.42
C PHE A 170 14.23 -16.19 -1.24
N GLN A 171 13.26 -16.25 -0.32
CA GLN A 171 13.26 -17.20 0.79
C GLN A 171 13.26 -18.64 0.30
N ILE A 172 12.40 -18.97 -0.68
CA ILE A 172 12.39 -20.30 -1.32
C ILE A 172 13.76 -20.60 -1.95
N SER A 173 14.33 -19.66 -2.69
CA SER A 173 15.66 -19.80 -3.30
C SER A 173 16.73 -20.14 -2.26
N ILE A 174 16.80 -19.37 -1.17
CA ILE A 174 17.75 -19.57 -0.07
C ILE A 174 17.58 -20.94 0.60
N VAL A 175 16.33 -21.35 0.88
CA VAL A 175 16.02 -22.65 1.48
C VAL A 175 16.48 -23.81 0.56
N LEU A 176 16.25 -23.72 -0.75
CA LEU A 176 16.73 -24.72 -1.70
C LEU A 176 18.27 -24.79 -1.75
N GLY A 177 18.95 -23.65 -1.57
CA GLY A 177 20.39 -23.58 -1.40
C GLY A 177 20.88 -24.34 -0.18
N ALA A 178 20.26 -24.09 0.98
CA ALA A 178 20.62 -24.76 2.22
C ALA A 178 20.42 -26.28 2.11
N VAL A 179 19.32 -26.72 1.49
CA VAL A 179 19.06 -28.14 1.21
C VAL A 179 20.11 -28.73 0.25
N CYS A 180 20.55 -27.96 -0.76
CA CYS A 180 21.60 -28.39 -1.67
C CYS A 180 22.93 -28.67 -0.95
N ILE A 181 23.31 -27.84 0.03
CA ILE A 181 24.53 -28.02 0.82
C ILE A 181 24.43 -29.29 1.69
N ILE A 182 23.25 -29.57 2.26
CA ILE A 182 23.04 -30.72 3.13
C ILE A 182 23.11 -32.06 2.35
N ILE A 183 22.63 -32.08 1.11
CA ILE A 183 22.60 -33.31 0.29
C ILE A 183 23.97 -33.51 -0.35
N TYR A 184 24.86 -34.28 0.28
CA TYR A 184 26.22 -34.52 -0.24
C TYR A 184 26.32 -35.72 -1.20
N ASP A 185 25.47 -36.74 -1.03
CA ASP A 185 25.66 -38.04 -1.68
C ASP A 185 25.11 -38.13 -3.12
N ASN A 186 24.39 -37.11 -3.59
CA ASN A 186 23.72 -37.15 -4.90
C ASN A 186 23.97 -35.90 -5.75
N PRO A 187 25.00 -35.92 -6.63
CA PRO A 187 25.38 -34.76 -7.44
C PRO A 187 24.35 -34.38 -8.52
N LYS A 188 23.45 -35.29 -8.90
CA LYS A 188 22.34 -34.97 -9.83
C LYS A 188 21.27 -34.13 -9.13
N LEU A 189 20.97 -34.48 -7.89
CA LEU A 189 19.97 -33.80 -7.08
C LEU A 189 20.45 -32.40 -6.66
N GLN A 190 21.73 -32.26 -6.28
CA GLN A 190 22.36 -30.96 -6.05
C GLN A 190 22.24 -30.02 -7.26
N ARG A 191 22.58 -30.50 -8.47
CA ARG A 191 22.44 -29.69 -9.70
C ARG A 191 20.99 -29.29 -9.99
N MET A 192 20.02 -30.14 -9.68
CA MET A 192 18.60 -29.80 -9.81
C MET A 192 18.22 -28.67 -8.85
N PHE A 193 18.63 -28.76 -7.58
CA PHE A 193 18.35 -27.73 -6.59
C PHE A 193 19.01 -26.38 -6.93
N ILE A 194 20.26 -26.38 -7.40
CA ILE A 194 20.94 -25.16 -7.86
C ILE A 194 20.16 -24.53 -9.03
N LYS A 195 19.67 -25.32 -10.00
CA LYS A 195 18.84 -24.79 -11.09
C LYS A 195 17.54 -24.17 -10.59
N LEU A 196 16.84 -24.85 -9.67
CA LEU A 196 15.60 -24.33 -9.09
C LEU A 196 15.83 -23.05 -8.29
N MET A 197 16.90 -23.00 -7.51
CA MET A 197 17.33 -21.83 -6.77
C MET A 197 17.52 -20.61 -7.69
N VAL A 198 18.25 -20.78 -8.80
CA VAL A 198 18.43 -19.70 -9.78
C VAL A 198 17.09 -19.28 -10.39
N VAL A 199 16.22 -20.22 -10.75
CA VAL A 199 14.89 -19.91 -11.32
C VAL A 199 14.05 -19.09 -10.32
N PHE A 200 13.90 -19.55 -9.08
CA PHE A 200 13.11 -18.84 -8.08
C PHE A 200 13.73 -17.51 -7.70
N GLY A 201 15.04 -17.44 -7.51
CA GLY A 201 15.72 -16.18 -7.24
C GLY A 201 15.59 -15.15 -8.38
N THR A 202 15.56 -15.61 -9.64
CA THR A 202 15.31 -14.75 -10.80
C THR A 202 13.87 -14.24 -10.82
N ILE A 203 12.89 -15.10 -10.52
CA ILE A 203 11.48 -14.69 -10.38
C ILE A 203 11.35 -13.65 -9.26
N GLY A 204 11.99 -13.87 -8.11
CA GLY A 204 12.02 -12.94 -6.99
C GLY A 204 12.54 -11.56 -7.42
N LEU A 205 13.65 -11.53 -8.15
CA LEU A 205 14.24 -10.30 -8.68
C LEU A 205 13.29 -9.57 -9.64
N ILE A 206 12.68 -10.29 -10.59
CA ILE A 206 11.71 -9.70 -11.54
C ILE A 206 10.54 -9.08 -10.78
N MET A 207 10.00 -9.77 -9.78
CA MET A 207 8.87 -9.29 -8.99
C MET A 207 9.24 -8.06 -8.15
N SER A 208 10.41 -8.04 -7.52
CA SER A 208 10.90 -6.86 -6.79
C SER A 208 11.14 -5.65 -7.70
N ILE A 209 11.73 -5.86 -8.89
CA ILE A 209 11.89 -4.77 -9.87
C ILE A 209 10.53 -4.27 -10.34
N TYR A 210 9.58 -5.17 -10.60
CA TYR A 210 8.24 -4.79 -11.00
C TYR A 210 7.50 -4.00 -9.92
N GLY A 211 7.64 -4.39 -8.64
CA GLY A 211 7.13 -3.63 -7.51
C GLY A 211 7.72 -2.22 -7.45
N TYR A 212 9.04 -2.09 -7.67
CA TYR A 212 9.70 -0.79 -7.70
C TYR A 212 9.19 0.13 -8.82
N ILE A 213 8.92 -0.42 -10.00
CA ILE A 213 8.40 0.36 -11.14
C ILE A 213 6.95 0.81 -10.91
N LEU A 214 6.19 0.02 -10.14
CA LEU A 214 4.78 0.32 -9.86
C LEU A 214 4.58 1.31 -8.71
N ALA A 215 5.57 1.44 -7.83
CA ALA A 215 5.52 2.41 -6.74
C ALA A 215 5.34 3.84 -7.31
N PRO A 216 4.38 4.62 -6.79
CA PRO A 216 4.10 5.98 -7.24
C PRO A 216 5.19 6.99 -6.86
#